data_AF-A0A931XPZ2-F1
#
_entry.id   AF-A0A931XPZ2-F1
#
_cell.length_a   1.000
_cell.length_b   1.000
_cell.length_c   1.000
_cell.angle_alpha   90.00
_cell.angle_beta   90.00
_cell.angle_gamma   90.00
#
_symmetry.space_group_name_H-M   'P 1'
#
loop_
_entity.id
_entity.type
_entity.pdbx_description
1 polymer ?
#
loop_
_entity_poly.entity_id
_entity_poly.type
_entity_poly.pdbx_seq_one_letter_code
_entity_poly.pdbx_strand_id
1 'polypeptide(L)'
;MTDRQTDAGVRDDVWIPTACDMCYNVCTVQVHRVNGVAVKIEGIPEAPPNYGKVCAKGNAGLMNLYNPNRITNPLVRTNPQKGIGVEPKWRQITWDEAMDLLVERLRAARLKDPRSLVAATFDRCSYFVLRAFMAAFGSPNATNTSAGFFCGNGVHPVAFTLTGSNDVHPDLKFCDYLLIFGSSHGFVAQQNAMGLAREMAEARTRGMKLVVVDPVCSYAASKADEWIPIRPGTDTAFALSLMNVLVNELGLYDIPYLKKYTNSTYLLRPDGHYLRDPKDGSPLVWDALNGRAGALDAVEPMNAALEGSFKLEGVEAEPAFQLFKKHLRSYPPERASEITTIPAETIRRVARELVEAARLGATIRIDGHDFPFRPAAACWYRGISAHKHGMLNGMSVAQINLLIGAVDVPGGLINSAAAGPDWRPKEGPDGLLVPGNPFTNTHLAPVPPRKVKQPESLELVEAARLGATIRMDGHDFPFRPAAACWYRGIS
;
A
#
# COMPACT_ATOMS: atom_id res chain seq x y z
N MET A 1 2.41 9.30 -51.33
CA MET A 1 1.09 9.46 -50.67
C MET A 1 0.58 10.81 -51.09
N THR A 2 -0.48 10.86 -51.89
CA THR A 2 -1.06 12.09 -52.39
C THR A 2 -1.76 12.83 -51.24
N ASP A 3 -1.39 14.11 -51.14
CA ASP A 3 -1.89 15.10 -50.21
C ASP A 3 -3.41 15.29 -50.39
N ARG A 4 -4.22 14.59 -49.59
CA ARG A 4 -5.69 14.68 -49.60
C ARG A 4 -6.22 15.63 -48.53
N GLN A 5 -5.38 16.40 -47.85
CA GLN A 5 -5.81 17.29 -46.75
C GLN A 5 -5.99 18.76 -47.15
N THR A 6 -5.62 19.19 -48.35
CA THR A 6 -5.53 20.63 -48.64
C THR A 6 -6.78 21.28 -49.27
N ASP A 7 -7.81 20.54 -49.67
CA ASP A 7 -8.96 21.13 -50.41
C ASP A 7 -10.36 20.89 -49.80
N ALA A 8 -10.43 20.28 -48.63
CA ALA A 8 -11.70 20.12 -47.89
C ALA A 8 -11.52 20.74 -46.50
N GLY A 9 -12.14 21.90 -46.26
CA GLY A 9 -12.08 22.58 -44.96
C GLY A 9 -12.48 21.71 -43.76
N VAL A 10 -12.35 22.26 -42.56
CA VAL A 10 -12.73 21.58 -41.31
C VAL A 10 -14.23 21.25 -41.33
N ARG A 11 -14.58 19.96 -41.33
CA ARG A 11 -15.95 19.41 -41.33
C ARG A 11 -16.38 18.94 -39.94
N ASP A 12 -15.43 18.48 -39.14
CA ASP A 12 -15.62 17.99 -37.78
C ASP A 12 -14.43 18.44 -36.94
N ASP A 13 -14.68 19.18 -35.87
CA ASP A 13 -13.70 19.70 -34.93
C ASP A 13 -14.29 19.56 -33.52
N VAL A 14 -13.90 18.49 -32.84
CA VAL A 14 -14.52 18.10 -31.58
C VAL A 14 -13.50 17.69 -30.55
N TRP A 15 -13.82 17.99 -29.29
CA TRP A 15 -13.12 17.48 -28.12
C TRP A 15 -13.89 16.33 -27.52
N ILE A 16 -13.24 15.17 -27.40
CA ILE A 16 -13.86 13.94 -26.93
C ILE A 16 -13.27 13.61 -25.55
N PRO A 17 -14.07 13.66 -24.47
CA PRO A 17 -13.59 13.30 -23.14
C PRO A 17 -13.30 11.80 -23.07
N THR A 18 -12.18 11.45 -22.43
CA THR A 18 -11.74 10.07 -22.23
C THR A 18 -10.77 9.99 -21.05
N ALA A 19 -10.11 8.85 -20.88
CA ALA A 19 -9.11 8.65 -19.86
C ALA A 19 -7.77 8.20 -20.45
N CYS A 20 -6.68 8.70 -19.88
CA CYS A 20 -5.33 8.38 -20.31
C CYS A 20 -4.90 7.02 -19.77
N ASP A 21 -4.75 6.04 -20.65
CA ASP A 21 -4.31 4.68 -20.31
C ASP A 21 -2.80 4.45 -20.55
N MET A 22 -2.01 5.53 -20.60
CA MET A 22 -0.55 5.46 -20.75
C MET A 22 0.16 5.00 -19.46
N CYS A 23 -0.58 4.96 -18.36
CA CYS A 23 -0.16 4.36 -17.09
C CYS A 23 -1.41 4.05 -16.25
N TYR A 24 -1.21 3.32 -15.16
CA TYR A 24 -2.30 2.90 -14.30
C TYR A 24 -3.07 4.05 -13.60
N ASN A 25 -2.63 5.31 -13.64
CA ASN A 25 -3.30 6.43 -12.95
C ASN A 25 -4.60 6.90 -13.62
N VAL A 26 -4.83 6.58 -14.90
CA VAL A 26 -6.10 6.86 -15.60
C VAL A 26 -6.51 8.34 -15.52
N CYS A 27 -5.58 9.26 -15.78
CA CYS A 27 -5.85 10.70 -15.68
C CYS A 27 -6.95 11.13 -16.66
N THR A 28 -7.78 12.09 -16.27
CA THR A 28 -8.88 12.58 -17.10
C THR A 28 -8.34 13.47 -18.22
N VAL A 29 -8.64 13.11 -19.47
CA VAL A 29 -8.15 13.80 -20.66
C VAL A 29 -9.26 14.01 -21.69
N GLN A 30 -9.00 14.87 -22.66
CA GLN A 30 -9.82 15.05 -23.83
C GLN A 30 -8.94 14.98 -25.07
N VAL A 31 -9.46 14.35 -26.12
CA VAL A 31 -8.78 14.19 -27.40
C VAL A 31 -9.40 15.13 -28.41
N HIS A 32 -8.58 15.98 -29.02
CA HIS A 32 -9.00 16.83 -30.12
C HIS A 32 -8.99 16.01 -31.40
N ARG A 33 -10.15 15.90 -32.05
CA ARG A 33 -10.32 15.23 -33.34
C ARG A 33 -10.73 16.25 -34.39
N VAL A 34 -9.96 16.31 -35.47
CA VAL A 34 -10.26 17.13 -36.65
C VAL A 34 -10.43 16.22 -37.85
N ASN A 35 -11.58 16.27 -38.51
CA ASN A 35 -11.89 15.49 -39.71
C ASN A 35 -11.60 13.99 -39.55
N GLY A 36 -11.96 13.42 -38.40
CA GLY A 36 -11.73 12.00 -38.09
C GLY A 36 -10.30 11.65 -37.63
N VAL A 37 -9.38 12.61 -37.57
CA VAL A 37 -7.97 12.41 -37.15
C VAL A 37 -7.76 12.99 -35.75
N ALA A 38 -7.20 12.21 -34.83
CA ALA A 38 -6.83 12.69 -33.50
C ALA A 38 -5.53 13.49 -33.58
N VAL A 39 -5.57 14.77 -33.20
CA VAL A 39 -4.45 15.71 -33.40
C VAL A 39 -3.86 16.26 -32.09
N LYS A 40 -4.61 16.19 -30.98
CA LYS A 40 -4.12 16.65 -29.66
C LYS A 40 -4.72 15.86 -28.51
N ILE A 41 -3.99 15.81 -27.40
CA ILE A 41 -4.48 15.32 -26.09
C ILE A 41 -4.23 16.43 -25.08
N GLU A 42 -5.25 16.75 -24.28
CA GLU A 42 -5.15 17.69 -23.15
C GLU A 42 -5.86 17.14 -21.92
N GLY A 43 -5.57 17.69 -20.74
CA GLY A 43 -6.34 17.37 -19.55
C GLY A 43 -7.66 18.15 -19.53
N ILE A 44 -8.65 17.65 -18.79
CA ILE A 44 -9.88 18.39 -18.53
C ILE A 44 -9.65 19.29 -17.30
N PRO A 45 -9.72 20.63 -17.41
CA PRO A 45 -9.39 21.56 -16.32
C PRO A 45 -10.18 21.31 -15.02
N GLU A 46 -11.48 21.03 -15.16
CA GLU A 46 -12.40 20.88 -14.03
C GLU A 46 -12.27 19.52 -13.34
N ALA A 47 -11.53 18.57 -13.94
CA ALA A 47 -11.44 17.20 -13.45
C ALA A 47 -10.46 17.11 -12.25
N PRO A 48 -10.94 16.70 -11.06
CA PRO A 48 -10.11 16.63 -9.86
C PRO A 48 -8.82 15.77 -9.94
N PRO A 49 -8.77 14.64 -10.68
CA PRO A 49 -7.57 13.79 -10.70
C PRO A 49 -6.30 14.49 -11.18
N ASN A 50 -6.43 15.46 -12.08
CA ASN A 50 -5.26 16.08 -12.69
C ASN A 50 -5.39 17.56 -13.00
N TYR A 51 -6.54 18.19 -12.74
CA TYR A 51 -6.78 19.63 -12.88
C TYR A 51 -6.30 20.18 -14.24
N GLY A 52 -6.65 19.48 -15.31
CA GLY A 52 -6.24 19.84 -16.68
C GLY A 52 -4.78 19.53 -17.05
N LYS A 53 -3.97 18.98 -16.15
CA LYS A 53 -2.55 18.69 -16.40
C LYS A 53 -2.33 17.26 -16.87
N VAL A 54 -1.40 17.07 -17.79
CA VAL A 54 -1.06 15.76 -18.35
C VAL A 54 0.45 15.61 -18.36
N CYS A 55 0.94 14.42 -18.00
CA CYS A 55 2.37 14.13 -18.01
C CYS A 55 2.90 13.96 -19.45
N ALA A 56 4.22 13.96 -19.62
CA ALA A 56 4.85 13.79 -20.93
C ALA A 56 4.37 12.52 -21.68
N LYS A 57 4.16 11.41 -20.95
CA LYS A 57 3.63 10.16 -21.54
C LYS A 57 2.20 10.32 -22.04
N GLY A 58 1.34 11.01 -21.29
CA GLY A 58 -0.04 11.24 -21.69
C GLY A 58 -0.13 12.13 -22.93
N ASN A 59 0.66 13.21 -22.98
CA ASN A 59 0.74 14.09 -24.16
C ASN A 59 1.24 13.34 -25.40
N ALA A 60 2.18 12.42 -25.24
CA ALA A 60 2.70 11.59 -26.31
C ALA A 60 1.76 10.43 -26.72
N GLY A 61 0.57 10.29 -26.12
CA GLY A 61 -0.33 9.16 -26.36
C GLY A 61 -0.73 8.97 -27.83
N LEU A 62 -0.83 10.05 -28.61
CA LEU A 62 -1.12 9.99 -30.05
C LEU A 62 -0.06 9.20 -30.83
N MET A 63 1.20 9.22 -30.37
CA MET A 63 2.28 8.49 -31.02
C MET A 63 2.04 6.98 -31.01
N ASN A 64 1.32 6.44 -30.01
CA ASN A 64 0.94 5.03 -30.00
C ASN A 64 -0.13 4.71 -31.06
N LEU A 65 -1.08 5.62 -31.28
CA LEU A 65 -2.14 5.45 -32.29
C LEU A 65 -1.56 5.38 -33.70
N TYR A 66 -0.56 6.24 -33.97
CA TYR A 66 0.08 6.41 -35.27
C TYR A 66 1.45 5.72 -35.37
N ASN A 67 1.80 4.86 -34.43
CA ASN A 67 3.08 4.15 -34.45
C ASN A 67 3.14 3.27 -35.72
N PRO A 68 4.19 3.39 -36.56
CA PRO A 68 4.31 2.57 -37.77
C PRO A 68 4.43 1.06 -37.46
N ASN A 69 4.85 0.71 -36.23
CA ASN A 69 4.95 -0.67 -35.74
C ASN A 69 3.70 -1.12 -34.96
N ARG A 70 2.60 -0.36 -34.99
CA ARG A 70 1.37 -0.73 -34.29
C ARG A 70 0.82 -2.03 -34.85
N ILE A 71 0.52 -2.99 -33.97
CA ILE A 71 -0.12 -4.26 -34.35
C ILE A 71 -1.58 -3.97 -34.67
N THR A 72 -1.97 -4.14 -35.94
CA THR A 72 -3.32 -3.87 -36.45
C THR A 72 -4.10 -5.14 -36.80
N ASN A 73 -3.41 -6.28 -36.88
CA ASN A 73 -3.99 -7.58 -37.26
C ASN A 73 -3.43 -8.70 -36.37
N PRO A 74 -4.18 -9.80 -36.17
CA PRO A 74 -3.67 -10.98 -35.48
C PRO A 74 -2.44 -11.58 -36.16
N LEU A 75 -1.49 -12.05 -35.36
CA LEU A 75 -0.24 -12.65 -35.81
C LEU A 75 -0.05 -14.03 -35.18
N VAL A 76 0.44 -14.99 -35.97
CA VAL A 76 0.86 -16.32 -35.49
C VAL A 76 2.36 -16.49 -35.62
N ARG A 77 2.98 -17.06 -34.58
CA ARG A 77 4.41 -17.37 -34.57
C ARG A 77 4.68 -18.54 -35.51
N THR A 78 5.68 -18.42 -36.37
CA THR A 78 6.09 -19.49 -37.31
C THR A 78 7.40 -20.15 -36.93
N ASN A 79 8.23 -19.55 -36.06
CA ASN A 79 9.42 -20.22 -35.53
C ASN A 79 9.04 -21.11 -34.32
N PRO A 80 9.27 -22.44 -34.38
CA PRO A 80 9.01 -23.33 -33.25
C PRO A 80 9.97 -23.11 -32.08
N GLN A 81 11.18 -22.60 -32.33
CA GLN A 81 12.14 -22.30 -31.27
C GLN A 81 11.71 -21.04 -30.51
N LYS A 82 11.81 -21.09 -29.18
CA LYS A 82 11.46 -20.01 -28.26
C LYS A 82 12.65 -19.74 -27.33
N GLY A 83 12.89 -18.47 -27.00
CA GLY A 83 13.95 -18.08 -26.08
C GLY A 83 14.32 -16.61 -26.23
N ILE A 84 15.14 -16.13 -25.29
CA ILE A 84 15.77 -14.81 -25.38
C ILE A 84 16.71 -14.81 -26.58
N GLY A 85 16.63 -13.76 -27.42
CA GLY A 85 17.42 -13.66 -28.64
C GLY A 85 16.96 -14.57 -29.79
N VAL A 86 15.85 -15.30 -29.64
CA VAL A 86 15.29 -16.14 -30.72
C VAL A 86 14.18 -15.38 -31.45
N GLU A 87 14.43 -15.09 -32.73
CA GLU A 87 13.47 -14.39 -33.59
C GLU A 87 12.14 -15.17 -33.73
N PRO A 88 11.00 -14.59 -33.34
CA PRO A 88 9.71 -15.27 -33.38
C PRO A 88 9.27 -15.70 -34.78
N LYS A 89 9.56 -14.87 -35.79
CA LYS A 89 8.96 -14.92 -37.13
C LYS A 89 7.42 -14.93 -37.07
N TRP A 90 6.79 -13.87 -37.55
CA TRP A 90 5.33 -13.72 -37.50
C TRP A 90 4.71 -13.85 -38.89
N ARG A 91 3.53 -14.46 -38.95
CA ARG A 91 2.65 -14.46 -40.12
C ARG A 91 1.32 -13.85 -39.72
N GLN A 92 0.79 -12.95 -40.52
CA GLN A 92 -0.54 -12.40 -40.32
C GLN A 92 -1.61 -13.46 -40.61
N ILE A 93 -2.65 -13.50 -39.79
CA ILE A 93 -3.83 -14.37 -39.94
C ILE A 93 -5.11 -13.54 -39.76
N THR A 94 -6.25 -14.10 -40.14
CA THR A 94 -7.56 -13.45 -39.93
C THR A 94 -7.98 -13.54 -38.46
N TRP A 95 -8.97 -12.74 -38.06
CA TRP A 95 -9.57 -12.84 -36.73
C TRP A 95 -10.26 -14.19 -36.51
N ASP A 96 -10.96 -14.71 -37.52
CA ASP A 96 -11.62 -16.03 -37.42
C ASP A 96 -10.59 -17.14 -37.18
N GLU A 97 -9.50 -17.17 -37.97
CA GLU A 97 -8.40 -18.13 -37.78
C GLU A 97 -7.77 -18.02 -36.39
N ALA A 98 -7.56 -16.79 -35.90
CA ALA A 98 -6.97 -16.55 -34.57
C ALA A 98 -7.90 -17.03 -33.45
N MET A 99 -9.21 -16.78 -33.58
CA MET A 99 -10.22 -17.19 -32.60
C MET A 99 -10.40 -18.70 -32.59
N ASP A 100 -10.44 -19.36 -33.75
CA ASP A 100 -10.52 -20.82 -33.84
C ASP A 100 -9.33 -21.49 -33.16
N LEU A 101 -8.11 -21.03 -33.46
CA LEU A 101 -6.88 -21.54 -32.83
C LEU A 101 -6.90 -21.35 -31.31
N LEU A 102 -7.34 -20.19 -30.82
CA LEU A 102 -7.43 -19.91 -29.40
C LEU A 102 -8.47 -20.82 -28.71
N VAL A 103 -9.66 -20.94 -29.29
CA VAL A 103 -10.76 -21.76 -28.74
C VAL A 103 -10.39 -23.23 -28.70
N GLU A 104 -9.74 -23.76 -29.74
CA GLU A 104 -9.24 -25.14 -29.77
C GLU A 104 -8.32 -25.42 -28.58
N ARG A 105 -7.33 -24.54 -28.36
CA ARG A 105 -6.36 -24.65 -27.25
C ARG A 105 -7.03 -24.52 -25.88
N LEU A 106 -7.95 -23.57 -25.74
CA LEU A 106 -8.70 -23.36 -24.50
C LEU A 106 -9.60 -24.57 -24.18
N ARG A 107 -10.27 -25.17 -25.17
CA ARG A 107 -11.06 -26.40 -24.98
C ARG A 107 -10.17 -27.56 -24.53
N ALA A 108 -9.03 -27.77 -25.19
CA ALA A 108 -8.09 -28.82 -24.81
C ALA A 108 -7.55 -28.63 -23.38
N ALA A 109 -7.19 -27.40 -23.01
CA ALA A 109 -6.76 -27.07 -21.65
C ALA A 109 -7.87 -27.34 -20.62
N ARG A 110 -9.10 -26.90 -20.89
CA ARG A 110 -10.26 -27.11 -20.01
C ARG A 110 -10.59 -28.58 -19.81
N LEU A 111 -10.55 -29.39 -20.87
CA LEU A 111 -10.80 -30.84 -20.82
C LEU A 111 -9.75 -31.57 -19.99
N LYS A 112 -8.49 -31.13 -20.04
CA LYS A 112 -7.41 -31.71 -19.25
C LYS A 112 -7.52 -31.32 -17.77
N ASP A 113 -7.50 -30.02 -17.50
CA ASP A 113 -7.68 -29.41 -16.18
C ASP A 113 -7.83 -27.90 -16.37
N PRO A 114 -8.97 -27.27 -16.03
CA PRO A 114 -9.13 -25.83 -16.19
C PRO A 114 -8.07 -25.02 -15.43
N ARG A 115 -7.48 -25.55 -14.35
CA ARG A 115 -6.38 -24.90 -13.61
C ARG A 115 -5.11 -24.74 -14.44
N SER A 116 -4.96 -25.47 -15.55
CA SER A 116 -3.81 -25.32 -16.45
C SER A 116 -3.76 -23.97 -17.17
N LEU A 117 -4.87 -23.24 -17.23
CA LEU A 117 -4.90 -21.87 -17.74
C LEU A 117 -4.55 -20.88 -16.63
N VAL A 118 -3.52 -20.06 -16.88
CA VAL A 118 -3.09 -18.97 -16.00
C VAL A 118 -3.30 -17.66 -16.73
N ALA A 119 -3.93 -16.71 -16.05
CA ALA A 119 -4.15 -15.37 -16.57
C ALA A 119 -3.55 -14.35 -15.61
N ALA A 120 -2.65 -13.51 -16.12
CA ALA A 120 -2.00 -12.46 -15.36
C ALA A 120 -2.13 -11.12 -16.10
N THR A 121 -2.51 -10.06 -15.38
CA THR A 121 -2.56 -8.70 -15.91
C THR A 121 -2.16 -7.69 -14.85
N PHE A 122 -1.58 -6.57 -15.29
CA PHE A 122 -1.33 -5.38 -14.47
C PHE A 122 -2.39 -4.29 -14.74
N ASP A 123 -3.17 -4.42 -15.83
CA ASP A 123 -4.07 -3.38 -16.32
C ASP A 123 -5.46 -3.50 -15.71
N ARG A 124 -5.86 -2.47 -14.95
CA ARG A 124 -7.13 -2.39 -14.21
C ARG A 124 -8.37 -2.58 -15.10
N CYS A 125 -8.36 -2.05 -16.33
CA CYS A 125 -9.49 -2.15 -17.25
C CYS A 125 -9.71 -3.58 -17.76
N SER A 126 -8.62 -4.31 -18.01
CA SER A 126 -8.67 -5.72 -18.43
C SER A 126 -8.99 -6.67 -17.28
N TYR A 127 -8.70 -6.28 -16.04
CA TYR A 127 -8.78 -7.14 -14.87
C TYR A 127 -10.18 -7.71 -14.61
N PHE A 128 -11.22 -6.88 -14.64
CA PHE A 128 -12.58 -7.34 -14.36
C PHE A 128 -13.09 -8.31 -15.43
N VAL A 129 -12.82 -8.01 -16.71
CA VAL A 129 -13.16 -8.88 -17.84
C VAL A 129 -12.39 -10.19 -17.76
N LEU A 130 -11.09 -10.13 -17.45
CA LEU A 130 -10.23 -11.29 -17.31
C LEU A 130 -10.70 -12.20 -16.18
N ARG A 131 -11.06 -11.63 -15.01
CA ARG A 131 -11.60 -12.41 -13.89
C ARG A 131 -12.94 -13.05 -14.21
N ALA A 132 -13.86 -12.32 -14.86
CA ALA A 132 -15.13 -12.88 -15.30
C ALA A 132 -14.91 -14.05 -16.29
N PHE A 133 -14.00 -13.88 -17.24
CA PHE A 133 -13.61 -14.93 -18.18
C PHE A 133 -13.00 -16.15 -17.46
N MET A 134 -12.07 -15.94 -16.53
CA MET A 134 -11.42 -17.04 -15.79
C MET A 134 -12.41 -17.79 -14.89
N ALA A 135 -13.34 -17.08 -14.26
CA ALA A 135 -14.44 -17.68 -13.51
C ALA A 135 -15.34 -18.53 -14.42
N ALA A 136 -15.73 -18.01 -15.59
CA ALA A 136 -16.51 -18.77 -16.58
C ALA A 136 -15.74 -19.96 -17.17
N PHE A 137 -14.43 -19.82 -17.34
CA PHE A 137 -13.53 -20.89 -17.77
C PHE A 137 -13.41 -22.00 -16.71
N GLY A 138 -13.58 -21.64 -15.43
CA GLY A 138 -13.45 -22.54 -14.28
C GLY A 138 -12.01 -22.61 -13.75
N SER A 139 -11.14 -21.65 -14.08
CA SER A 139 -9.78 -21.60 -13.55
C SER A 139 -9.70 -20.61 -12.38
N PRO A 140 -9.18 -21.02 -11.21
CA PRO A 140 -8.90 -20.10 -10.11
C PRO A 140 -7.59 -19.31 -10.33
N ASN A 141 -6.82 -19.62 -11.38
CA ASN A 141 -5.49 -19.05 -11.62
C ASN A 141 -5.53 -17.70 -12.38
N ALA A 142 -6.31 -16.77 -11.85
CA ALA A 142 -6.39 -15.38 -12.30
C ALA A 142 -5.70 -14.47 -11.29
N THR A 143 -4.56 -13.91 -11.68
CA THR A 143 -3.62 -13.29 -10.73
C THR A 143 -3.20 -11.89 -11.15
N ASN A 144 -2.97 -11.06 -10.13
CA ASN A 144 -2.32 -9.77 -10.27
C ASN A 144 -0.80 -9.89 -10.06
N THR A 145 -0.21 -11.08 -10.18
CA THR A 145 1.23 -11.34 -9.89
C THR A 145 2.19 -10.42 -10.63
N SER A 146 1.81 -9.91 -11.80
CA SER A 146 2.57 -8.84 -12.47
C SER A 146 2.70 -7.58 -11.58
N ALA A 147 1.68 -7.23 -10.77
CA ALA A 147 1.70 -6.16 -9.77
C ALA A 147 2.46 -6.50 -8.48
N GLY A 148 2.57 -7.79 -8.13
CA GLY A 148 3.17 -8.27 -6.87
C GLY A 148 4.58 -7.75 -6.63
N PHE A 149 5.43 -7.77 -7.66
CA PHE A 149 6.82 -7.31 -7.60
C PHE A 149 6.98 -5.79 -7.61
N PHE A 150 5.94 -5.02 -7.97
CA PHE A 150 6.01 -3.56 -8.04
C PHE A 150 5.58 -2.89 -6.74
N CYS A 151 4.31 -3.08 -6.35
CA CYS A 151 3.70 -2.52 -5.15
C CYS A 151 2.81 -3.53 -4.40
N GLY A 152 2.40 -4.60 -5.09
CA GLY A 152 1.44 -5.59 -4.62
C GLY A 152 1.82 -6.29 -3.33
N ASN A 153 3.06 -6.79 -3.22
CA ASN A 153 3.46 -7.61 -2.06
C ASN A 153 4.03 -6.79 -0.90
N GLY A 154 4.39 -5.53 -1.14
CA GLY A 154 5.04 -4.67 -0.15
C GLY A 154 4.11 -3.62 0.43
N VAL A 155 3.54 -2.77 -0.44
CA VAL A 155 2.81 -1.55 -0.04
C VAL A 155 1.37 -1.87 0.36
N HIS A 156 0.64 -2.57 -0.50
CA HIS A 156 -0.79 -2.79 -0.31
C HIS A 156 -1.16 -3.59 0.95
N PRO A 157 -0.44 -4.67 1.34
CA PRO A 157 -0.74 -5.40 2.58
C PRO A 157 -0.67 -4.51 3.82
N VAL A 158 0.27 -3.55 3.85
CA VAL A 158 0.38 -2.60 4.95
C VAL A 158 -0.77 -1.58 4.90
N ALA A 159 -1.09 -1.03 3.72
CA ALA A 159 -2.22 -0.11 3.55
C ALA A 159 -3.57 -0.74 3.97
N PHE A 160 -3.80 -1.99 3.57
CA PHE A 160 -4.99 -2.77 3.97
C PHE A 160 -5.04 -2.98 5.47
N THR A 161 -3.91 -3.25 6.09
CA THR A 161 -3.81 -3.45 7.53
C THR A 161 -4.04 -2.14 8.30
N LEU A 162 -3.56 -1.02 7.75
CA LEU A 162 -3.59 0.28 8.41
C LEU A 162 -4.94 1.00 8.29
N THR A 163 -5.56 0.95 7.10
CA THR A 163 -6.76 1.74 6.75
C THR A 163 -7.82 0.93 5.99
N GLY A 164 -7.59 -0.36 5.73
CA GLY A 164 -8.56 -1.20 5.02
C GLY A 164 -8.65 -0.88 3.54
N SER A 165 -7.72 -0.07 3.02
CA SER A 165 -7.72 0.46 1.66
C SER A 165 -6.51 0.00 0.86
N ASN A 166 -6.60 0.13 -0.48
CA ASN A 166 -5.53 -0.28 -1.37
C ASN A 166 -4.31 0.64 -1.31
N ASP A 167 -4.48 1.91 -0.96
CA ASP A 167 -3.37 2.86 -0.88
C ASP A 167 -3.66 3.97 0.13
N VAL A 168 -2.58 4.53 0.68
CA VAL A 168 -2.61 5.59 1.68
C VAL A 168 -1.73 6.74 1.23
N HIS A 169 -2.21 7.97 1.41
CA HIS A 169 -1.51 9.18 0.99
C HIS A 169 -1.53 10.20 2.13
N PRO A 170 -0.47 11.01 2.31
CA PRO A 170 -0.54 12.17 3.19
C PRO A 170 -1.62 13.14 2.71
N ASP A 171 -2.38 13.69 3.64
CA ASP A 171 -3.35 14.76 3.41
C ASP A 171 -2.63 16.09 3.26
N LEU A 172 -2.08 16.32 2.07
CA LEU A 172 -1.25 17.48 1.73
C LEU A 172 -1.98 18.82 1.91
N LYS A 173 -3.31 18.83 2.00
CA LYS A 173 -4.08 20.07 2.27
C LYS A 173 -3.89 20.59 3.68
N PHE A 174 -3.70 19.69 4.64
CA PHE A 174 -3.61 20.03 6.06
C PHE A 174 -2.29 19.61 6.72
N CYS A 175 -1.43 18.86 6.02
CA CYS A 175 -0.11 18.46 6.52
C CYS A 175 0.84 19.66 6.60
N ASP A 176 1.55 19.80 7.73
CA ASP A 176 2.57 20.83 7.98
C ASP A 176 3.99 20.23 8.10
N TYR A 177 4.12 18.92 8.34
CA TYR A 177 5.41 18.21 8.35
C TYR A 177 5.29 16.84 7.68
N LEU A 178 5.99 16.65 6.56
CA LEU A 178 5.98 15.39 5.83
C LEU A 178 7.37 14.77 5.77
N LEU A 179 7.47 13.54 6.29
CA LEU A 179 8.66 12.70 6.18
C LEU A 179 8.44 11.65 5.07
N ILE A 180 9.21 11.74 3.99
CA ILE A 180 9.12 10.80 2.87
C ILE A 180 10.30 9.83 2.92
N PHE A 181 10.02 8.53 2.85
CA PHE A 181 11.04 7.50 2.76
C PHE A 181 10.99 6.78 1.40
N GLY A 182 12.08 6.83 0.64
CA GLY A 182 12.23 6.06 -0.61
C GLY A 182 11.05 6.21 -1.58
N SER A 183 10.44 7.38 -1.66
CA SER A 183 9.28 7.66 -2.51
C SER A 183 9.44 8.99 -3.23
N SER A 184 8.72 9.14 -4.34
CA SER A 184 8.60 10.40 -5.10
C SER A 184 7.16 10.93 -5.08
N HIS A 185 6.48 10.71 -3.95
CA HIS A 185 5.11 11.13 -3.69
C HIS A 185 4.96 12.64 -3.94
N GLY A 186 3.99 13.04 -4.78
CA GLY A 186 3.78 14.44 -5.12
C GLY A 186 4.83 15.05 -6.08
N PHE A 187 5.63 14.23 -6.77
CA PHE A 187 6.63 14.74 -7.72
C PHE A 187 6.61 14.04 -9.08
N VAL A 188 6.95 12.75 -9.14
CA VAL A 188 7.21 12.03 -10.41
C VAL A 188 6.46 10.70 -10.51
N ALA A 189 6.16 10.07 -9.37
CA ALA A 189 5.59 8.73 -9.32
C ALA A 189 4.50 8.62 -8.23
N GLN A 190 4.00 7.40 -8.02
CA GLN A 190 2.85 7.06 -7.17
C GLN A 190 1.49 7.37 -7.82
N GLN A 191 0.41 7.06 -7.11
CA GLN A 191 -0.96 7.28 -7.57
C GLN A 191 -1.24 8.75 -7.76
N ASN A 192 -2.16 9.08 -8.66
CA ASN A 192 -2.64 10.44 -8.86
C ASN A 192 -1.53 11.50 -9.03
N ALA A 193 -0.42 11.14 -9.69
CA ALA A 193 0.82 11.91 -9.69
C ALA A 193 0.65 13.38 -10.11
N MET A 194 -0.24 13.68 -11.06
CA MET A 194 -0.48 15.05 -11.51
C MET A 194 -1.25 15.89 -10.48
N GLY A 195 -2.32 15.35 -9.90
CA GLY A 195 -3.08 16.02 -8.84
C GLY A 195 -2.23 16.22 -7.59
N LEU A 196 -1.52 15.18 -7.13
CA LEU A 196 -0.67 15.27 -5.95
C LEU A 196 0.56 16.15 -6.18
N ALA A 197 1.08 16.29 -7.39
CA ALA A 197 2.17 17.22 -7.67
C ALA A 197 1.73 18.68 -7.45
N ARG A 198 0.48 19.01 -7.81
CA ARG A 198 -0.11 20.30 -7.51
C ARG A 198 -0.29 20.48 -6.00
N GLU A 199 -0.91 19.51 -5.33
CA GLU A 199 -1.16 19.59 -3.88
C GLU A 199 0.15 19.68 -3.08
N MET A 200 1.21 18.98 -3.51
CA MET A 200 2.54 19.08 -2.94
C MET A 200 3.15 20.48 -3.11
N ALA A 201 3.00 21.08 -4.30
CA ALA A 201 3.45 22.44 -4.54
C ALA A 201 2.70 23.47 -3.67
N GLU A 202 1.39 23.31 -3.53
CA GLU A 202 0.54 24.14 -2.68
C GLU A 202 0.92 23.99 -1.19
N ALA A 203 1.12 22.76 -0.72
CA ALA A 203 1.54 22.46 0.66
C ALA A 203 2.90 23.08 1.00
N ARG A 204 3.88 22.93 0.12
CA ARG A 204 5.20 23.56 0.30
C ARG A 204 5.12 25.09 0.27
N THR A 205 4.28 25.67 -0.58
CA THR A 205 4.05 27.12 -0.63
C THR A 205 3.38 27.64 0.64
N ARG A 206 2.50 26.84 1.27
CA ARG A 206 1.89 27.13 2.58
C ARG A 206 2.91 27.11 3.73
N GLY A 207 4.08 26.50 3.53
CA GLY A 207 5.13 26.36 4.54
C GLY A 207 5.22 24.98 5.17
N MET A 208 4.61 23.95 4.57
CA MET A 208 4.82 22.56 5.00
C MET A 208 6.31 22.21 4.90
N LYS A 209 6.89 21.73 6.00
CA LYS A 209 8.27 21.22 6.00
C LYS A 209 8.31 19.82 5.41
N LEU A 210 9.11 19.64 4.37
CA LEU A 210 9.32 18.37 3.67
C LEU A 210 10.73 17.84 3.95
N VAL A 211 10.80 16.68 4.58
CA VAL A 211 12.05 15.94 4.81
C VAL A 211 12.03 14.65 4.00
N VAL A 212 13.06 14.42 3.20
CA VAL A 212 13.16 13.23 2.34
C VAL A 212 14.35 12.38 2.76
N VAL A 213 14.08 11.12 3.10
CA VAL A 213 15.05 10.08 3.43
C VAL A 213 15.22 9.19 2.21
N ASP A 214 16.37 9.28 1.56
CA ASP A 214 16.62 8.62 0.28
C ASP A 214 18.14 8.43 0.11
N PRO A 215 18.64 7.27 -0.37
CA PRO A 215 20.06 7.09 -0.65
C PRO A 215 20.63 8.03 -1.73
N VAL A 216 19.77 8.59 -2.59
CA VAL A 216 20.16 9.55 -3.62
C VAL A 216 19.37 10.84 -3.49
N CYS A 217 19.92 11.95 -3.99
CA CYS A 217 19.19 13.21 -4.10
C CYS A 217 18.15 13.11 -5.24
N SER A 218 17.04 12.42 -4.97
CA SER A 218 15.96 12.18 -5.92
C SER A 218 15.19 13.45 -6.29
N TYR A 219 14.24 13.35 -7.23
CA TYR A 219 13.40 14.48 -7.63
C TYR A 219 12.58 15.07 -6.48
N ALA A 220 12.24 14.25 -5.48
CA ALA A 220 11.61 14.71 -4.24
C ALA A 220 12.63 15.38 -3.33
N ALA A 221 13.77 14.74 -3.08
CA ALA A 221 14.85 15.26 -2.22
C ALA A 221 15.39 16.62 -2.71
N SER A 222 15.57 16.79 -4.03
CA SER A 222 16.02 18.07 -4.63
C SER A 222 15.05 19.23 -4.45
N LYS A 223 13.81 18.98 -3.99
CA LYS A 223 12.80 20.00 -3.69
C LYS A 223 12.40 19.98 -2.21
N ALA A 224 12.97 19.09 -1.40
CA ALA A 224 12.73 19.02 0.02
C ALA A 224 13.40 20.20 0.73
N ASP A 225 12.92 20.54 1.93
CA ASP A 225 13.62 21.44 2.84
C ASP A 225 14.88 20.76 3.38
N GLU A 226 14.84 19.43 3.54
CA GLU A 226 15.97 18.62 3.95
C GLU A 226 16.01 17.29 3.21
N TRP A 227 17.19 16.93 2.70
CA TRP A 227 17.51 15.58 2.24
C TRP A 227 18.40 14.89 3.26
N ILE A 228 17.97 13.73 3.75
CA ILE A 228 18.73 12.87 4.65
C ILE A 228 19.24 11.67 3.85
N PRO A 229 20.54 11.62 3.48
CA PRO A 229 21.11 10.47 2.80
C PRO A 229 21.16 9.29 3.75
N ILE A 230 20.62 8.15 3.31
CA ILE A 230 20.59 6.91 4.08
C ILE A 230 21.35 5.80 3.35
N ARG A 231 22.00 4.90 4.09
CA ARG A 231 22.53 3.66 3.51
C ARG A 231 21.38 2.82 2.94
N PRO A 232 21.40 2.40 1.65
CA PRO A 232 20.31 1.64 1.05
C PRO A 232 19.88 0.42 1.87
N GLY A 233 18.57 0.28 2.10
CA GLY A 233 17.98 -0.86 2.82
C GLY A 233 18.09 -0.80 4.34
N THR A 234 18.46 0.35 4.92
CA THR A 234 18.60 0.55 6.38
C THR A 234 17.49 1.40 6.99
N ASP A 235 16.45 1.73 6.21
CA ASP A 235 15.32 2.58 6.58
C ASP A 235 14.60 2.11 7.86
N THR A 236 14.48 0.79 8.04
CA THR A 236 13.87 0.19 9.23
C THR A 236 14.62 0.56 10.52
N ALA A 237 15.95 0.63 10.49
CA ALA A 237 16.73 1.03 11.66
C ALA A 237 16.52 2.51 11.99
N PHE A 238 16.40 3.37 10.98
CA PHE A 238 16.06 4.78 11.16
C PHE A 238 14.63 4.94 11.72
N ALA A 239 13.65 4.26 11.15
CA ALA A 239 12.26 4.30 11.61
C ALA A 239 12.10 3.79 13.06
N LEU A 240 12.70 2.63 13.40
CA LEU A 240 12.69 2.11 14.76
C LEU A 240 13.39 3.04 15.75
N SER A 241 14.46 3.73 15.32
CA SER A 241 15.15 4.69 16.17
C SER A 241 14.36 5.97 16.40
N LEU A 242 13.70 6.51 15.36
CA LEU A 242 12.74 7.61 15.51
C LEU A 242 11.67 7.24 16.55
N MET A 243 11.07 6.05 16.42
CA MET A 243 10.07 5.57 17.38
C MET A 243 10.65 5.38 18.79
N ASN A 244 11.91 4.93 18.91
CA ASN A 244 12.58 4.86 20.21
C ASN A 244 12.72 6.23 20.87
N VAL A 245 13.08 7.26 20.11
CA VAL A 245 13.14 8.64 20.62
C VAL A 245 11.76 9.10 21.09
N LEU A 246 10.72 8.90 20.26
CA LEU A 246 9.34 9.27 20.63
C LEU A 246 8.87 8.59 21.92
N VAL A 247 9.08 7.28 22.03
CA VAL A 247 8.50 6.46 23.11
C VAL A 247 9.37 6.43 24.38
N ASN A 248 10.69 6.24 24.24
CA ASN A 248 11.59 6.00 25.37
C ASN A 248 12.39 7.23 25.81
N GLU A 249 12.74 8.15 24.91
CA GLU A 249 13.49 9.37 25.28
C GLU A 249 12.56 10.54 25.61
N LEU A 250 11.56 10.81 24.76
CA LEU A 250 10.64 11.94 24.91
C LEU A 250 9.37 11.57 25.67
N GLY A 251 8.88 10.34 25.55
CA GLY A 251 7.58 9.94 26.10
C GLY A 251 6.40 10.65 25.44
N LEU A 252 6.53 11.04 24.17
CA LEU A 252 5.53 11.80 23.41
C LEU A 252 4.94 10.92 22.30
N TYR A 253 3.71 10.43 22.54
CA TYR A 253 2.91 9.62 21.61
C TYR A 253 1.42 9.74 21.97
N ASP A 254 0.55 9.44 21.02
CA ASP A 254 -0.90 9.61 21.14
C ASP A 254 -1.54 8.46 21.94
N ILE A 255 -1.52 8.59 23.27
CA ILE A 255 -2.07 7.60 24.20
C ILE A 255 -3.55 7.29 23.90
N PRO A 256 -4.46 8.28 23.76
CA PRO A 256 -5.86 8.00 23.45
C PRO A 256 -6.04 7.22 22.14
N TYR A 257 -5.30 7.60 21.09
CA TYR A 257 -5.34 6.89 19.82
C TYR A 257 -4.89 5.43 19.97
N LEU A 258 -3.74 5.21 20.61
CA LEU A 258 -3.18 3.86 20.80
C LEU A 258 -4.12 2.95 21.60
N LYS A 259 -4.76 3.48 22.66
CA LYS A 259 -5.69 2.70 23.48
C LYS A 259 -6.99 2.33 22.74
N LYS A 260 -7.44 3.18 21.81
CA LYS A 260 -8.75 3.06 21.17
C LYS A 260 -8.72 2.36 19.82
N TYR A 261 -7.68 2.61 19.02
CA TYR A 261 -7.65 2.21 17.60
C TYR A 261 -6.53 1.23 17.27
N THR A 262 -5.84 0.70 18.27
CA THR A 262 -4.77 -0.28 18.05
C THR A 262 -4.84 -1.40 19.08
N ASN A 263 -4.10 -2.48 18.84
CA ASN A 263 -3.97 -3.60 19.79
C ASN A 263 -2.94 -3.33 20.90
N SER A 264 -2.52 -2.08 21.08
CA SER A 264 -1.51 -1.67 22.07
C SER A 264 -1.82 -2.12 23.51
N THR A 265 -3.10 -2.28 23.86
CA THR A 265 -3.58 -2.66 25.20
C THR A 265 -3.78 -4.17 25.39
N TYR A 266 -3.68 -4.97 24.31
CA TYR A 266 -3.96 -6.40 24.39
C TYR A 266 -2.89 -7.06 25.24
N LEU A 267 -3.29 -7.95 26.15
CA LEU A 267 -2.35 -8.70 26.99
C LEU A 267 -1.75 -9.86 26.20
N LEU A 268 -0.42 -9.97 26.20
CA LEU A 268 0.31 -11.08 25.59
C LEU A 268 0.90 -11.98 26.64
N ARG A 269 0.81 -13.29 26.38
CA ARG A 269 1.56 -14.33 27.08
C ARG A 269 3.06 -14.24 26.74
N PRO A 270 3.94 -14.90 27.51
CA PRO A 270 5.38 -14.94 27.21
C PRO A 270 5.71 -15.63 25.88
N ASP A 271 4.82 -16.51 25.40
CA ASP A 271 4.91 -17.13 24.07
C ASP A 271 4.47 -16.19 22.92
N GLY A 272 4.05 -14.97 23.26
CA GLY A 272 3.60 -13.91 22.39
C GLY A 272 2.14 -14.02 21.91
N HIS A 273 1.34 -15.00 22.34
CA HIS A 273 -0.07 -15.06 21.93
C HIS A 273 -0.92 -14.13 22.79
N TYR A 274 -1.99 -13.59 22.21
CA TYR A 274 -2.99 -12.85 22.98
C TYR A 274 -3.57 -13.75 24.05
N LEU A 275 -3.65 -13.21 25.26
CA LEU A 275 -4.47 -13.78 26.31
C LEU A 275 -5.93 -13.54 25.91
N ARG A 276 -6.77 -14.57 26.03
CA ARG A 276 -8.15 -14.55 25.56
C ARG A 276 -9.11 -14.92 26.66
N ASP A 277 -10.28 -14.29 26.65
CA ASP A 277 -11.38 -14.64 27.55
C ASP A 277 -11.86 -16.06 27.22
N PRO A 278 -11.95 -16.98 28.19
CA PRO A 278 -12.40 -18.34 27.94
C PRO A 278 -13.87 -18.44 27.52
N LYS A 279 -14.70 -17.41 27.73
CA LYS A 279 -16.14 -17.43 27.42
C LYS A 279 -16.41 -17.23 25.93
N ASP A 280 -15.76 -16.25 25.32
CA ASP A 280 -16.03 -15.84 23.93
C ASP A 280 -14.78 -15.76 23.04
N GLY A 281 -13.59 -15.93 23.62
CA GLY A 281 -12.32 -15.89 22.90
C GLY A 281 -11.79 -14.49 22.62
N SER A 282 -12.43 -13.43 23.12
CA SER A 282 -12.01 -12.04 22.91
C SER A 282 -10.63 -11.78 23.53
N PRO A 283 -9.79 -10.93 22.93
CA PRO A 283 -8.55 -10.49 23.57
C PRO A 283 -8.81 -9.88 24.95
N LEU A 284 -7.98 -10.22 25.93
CA LEU A 284 -8.03 -9.62 27.27
C LEU A 284 -7.16 -8.37 27.32
N VAL A 285 -7.64 -7.38 28.07
CA VAL A 285 -6.92 -6.15 28.42
C VAL A 285 -6.90 -5.98 29.95
N TRP A 286 -5.96 -5.21 30.46
CA TRP A 286 -5.92 -4.87 31.89
C TRP A 286 -6.65 -3.56 32.17
N ASP A 287 -7.73 -3.61 32.93
CA ASP A 287 -8.46 -2.45 33.43
C ASP A 287 -7.73 -1.85 34.64
N ALA A 288 -6.98 -0.78 34.39
CA ALA A 288 -6.18 -0.11 35.40
C ALA A 288 -7.03 0.59 36.48
N LEU A 289 -8.27 0.98 36.16
CA LEU A 289 -9.16 1.63 37.12
C LEU A 289 -9.68 0.62 38.15
N ASN A 290 -10.07 -0.57 37.68
CA ASN A 290 -10.65 -1.61 38.54
C ASN A 290 -9.63 -2.65 39.02
N GLY A 291 -8.38 -2.58 38.58
CA GLY A 291 -7.31 -3.48 39.00
C GLY A 291 -7.54 -4.94 38.61
N ARG A 292 -8.16 -5.19 37.44
CA ARG A 292 -8.51 -6.53 36.96
C ARG A 292 -8.35 -6.65 35.46
N ALA A 293 -8.30 -7.87 34.95
CA ALA A 293 -8.46 -8.11 33.53
C ALA A 293 -9.93 -8.18 33.10
N GLY A 294 -10.19 -7.88 31.84
CA GLY A 294 -11.49 -8.05 31.21
C GLY A 294 -11.34 -8.24 29.70
N ALA A 295 -12.37 -8.82 29.08
CA ALA A 295 -12.51 -8.81 27.62
C ALA A 295 -12.46 -7.38 27.09
N LEU A 296 -11.91 -7.20 25.89
CA LEU A 296 -11.72 -5.90 25.25
C LEU A 296 -12.96 -5.00 25.32
N ASP A 297 -14.11 -5.51 24.90
CA ASP A 297 -15.37 -4.75 24.85
C ASP A 297 -15.99 -4.48 26.22
N ALA A 298 -15.51 -5.17 27.26
CA ALA A 298 -15.97 -5.01 28.64
C ALA A 298 -15.13 -4.00 29.45
N VAL A 299 -14.12 -3.39 28.83
CA VAL A 299 -13.22 -2.42 29.46
C VAL A 299 -13.23 -1.13 28.67
N GLU A 300 -13.58 -0.02 29.33
CA GLU A 300 -13.48 1.31 28.72
C GLU A 300 -12.07 1.57 28.19
N PRO A 301 -11.89 1.95 26.90
CA PRO A 301 -10.57 2.01 26.29
C PRO A 301 -9.56 2.86 27.07
N MET A 302 -10.00 3.96 27.69
CA MET A 302 -9.10 4.82 28.47
C MET A 302 -8.60 4.20 29.78
N ASN A 303 -9.32 3.21 30.31
CA ASN A 303 -8.92 2.47 31.50
C ASN A 303 -7.96 1.32 31.17
N ALA A 304 -7.92 0.87 29.91
CA ALA A 304 -7.02 -0.19 29.48
C ALA A 304 -5.54 0.24 29.60
N ALA A 305 -4.70 -0.61 30.19
CA ALA A 305 -3.28 -0.32 30.40
C ALA A 305 -2.45 -0.48 29.12
N LEU A 306 -1.56 0.47 28.86
CA LEU A 306 -0.53 0.37 27.80
C LEU A 306 0.79 -0.22 28.30
N GLU A 307 1.04 -0.10 29.60
CA GLU A 307 2.31 -0.46 30.24
C GLU A 307 2.03 -1.26 31.52
N GLY A 308 3.03 -2.02 31.95
CA GLY A 308 2.96 -2.88 33.14
C GLY A 308 3.16 -4.36 32.84
N SER A 309 3.27 -5.12 33.92
CA SER A 309 3.32 -6.58 33.92
C SER A 309 2.28 -7.08 34.92
N PHE A 310 1.45 -8.00 34.48
CA PHE A 310 0.30 -8.48 35.23
C PHE A 310 0.34 -10.00 35.32
N LYS A 311 -0.15 -10.53 36.43
CA LYS A 311 -0.24 -11.98 36.64
C LYS A 311 -1.70 -12.40 36.70
N LEU A 312 -2.12 -13.22 35.74
CA LEU A 312 -3.49 -13.72 35.63
C LEU A 312 -3.47 -15.24 35.73
N GLU A 313 -4.09 -15.79 36.77
CA GLU A 313 -4.21 -17.26 36.95
C GLU A 313 -2.86 -18.00 36.81
N GLY A 314 -1.77 -17.38 37.28
CA GLY A 314 -0.42 -17.93 37.20
C GLY A 314 0.33 -17.67 35.88
N VAL A 315 -0.31 -17.05 34.89
CA VAL A 315 0.31 -16.62 33.62
C VAL A 315 0.74 -15.17 33.73
N GLU A 316 2.03 -14.91 33.50
CA GLU A 316 2.56 -13.55 33.34
C GLU A 316 2.11 -12.98 31.99
N ALA A 317 1.62 -11.74 31.98
CA ALA A 317 1.16 -11.08 30.77
C ALA A 317 1.52 -9.59 30.77
N GLU A 318 1.88 -9.07 29.60
CA GLU A 318 2.19 -7.66 29.40
C GLU A 318 1.35 -7.10 28.25
N PRO A 319 0.93 -5.82 28.28
CA PRO A 319 0.32 -5.18 27.13
C PRO A 319 1.26 -5.17 25.91
N ALA A 320 0.71 -5.24 24.70
CA ALA A 320 1.48 -5.21 23.45
C ALA A 320 2.43 -4.01 23.37
N PHE A 321 1.98 -2.83 23.82
CA PHE A 321 2.78 -1.63 23.83
C PHE A 321 3.96 -1.69 24.82
N GLN A 322 3.82 -2.39 25.95
CA GLN A 322 4.93 -2.61 26.88
C GLN A 322 6.06 -3.40 26.22
N LEU A 323 5.72 -4.44 25.46
CA LEU A 323 6.68 -5.24 24.70
C LEU A 323 7.31 -4.44 23.56
N PHE A 324 6.50 -3.63 22.86
CA PHE A 324 6.97 -2.73 21.83
C PHE A 324 8.00 -1.72 22.36
N LYS A 325 7.66 -1.03 23.45
CA LYS A 325 8.52 -0.08 24.14
C LYS A 325 9.86 -0.70 24.53
N LYS A 326 9.86 -1.93 25.04
CA LYS A 326 11.09 -2.69 25.34
C LYS A 326 11.90 -3.02 24.10
N HIS A 327 11.25 -3.40 22.98
CA HIS A 327 11.94 -3.68 21.73
C HIS A 327 12.62 -2.44 21.15
N LEU A 328 11.94 -1.29 21.17
CA LEU A 328 12.47 -0.02 20.66
C LEU A 328 13.79 0.40 21.33
N ARG A 329 13.99 0.08 22.61
CA ARG A 329 15.25 0.36 23.33
C ARG A 329 16.48 -0.32 22.71
N SER A 330 16.27 -1.34 21.86
CA SER A 330 17.37 -1.95 21.11
C SER A 330 17.84 -1.11 19.92
N TYR A 331 17.16 -0.01 19.58
CA TYR A 331 17.50 0.92 18.49
C TYR A 331 17.72 2.37 19.00
N PRO A 332 18.65 2.60 19.94
CA PRO A 332 19.01 3.96 20.30
C PRO A 332 19.61 4.71 19.08
N PRO A 333 19.48 6.04 18.99
CA PRO A 333 20.03 6.84 17.89
C PRO A 333 21.49 6.56 17.54
N GLU A 334 22.32 6.24 18.53
CA GLU A 334 23.74 5.91 18.36
C GLU A 334 23.92 4.64 17.52
N ARG A 335 23.19 3.57 17.87
CA ARG A 335 23.22 2.32 17.11
C ARG A 335 22.65 2.51 15.71
N ALA A 336 21.55 3.24 15.59
CA ALA A 336 20.95 3.52 14.30
C ALA A 336 21.89 4.35 13.41
N SER A 337 22.69 5.25 13.98
CA SER A 337 23.69 6.03 13.25
C SER A 337 24.76 5.13 12.62
N GLU A 338 25.22 4.08 13.30
CA GLU A 338 26.18 3.12 12.74
C GLU A 338 25.59 2.33 11.55
N ILE A 339 24.32 1.95 11.67
CA ILE A 339 23.61 1.16 10.65
C ILE A 339 23.28 2.02 9.43
N THR A 340 22.76 3.22 9.65
CA THR A 340 22.13 4.07 8.61
C THR A 340 23.08 5.12 8.05
N THR A 341 24.16 5.44 8.76
CA THR A 341 25.05 6.60 8.56
C THR A 341 24.43 7.97 8.86
N ILE A 342 23.18 8.01 9.36
CA ILE A 342 22.51 9.24 9.77
C ILE A 342 22.94 9.61 11.19
N PRO A 343 23.49 10.82 11.43
CA PRO A 343 23.92 11.22 12.76
C PRO A 343 22.82 11.07 13.82
N ALA A 344 23.18 10.58 15.02
CA ALA A 344 22.24 10.39 16.12
C ALA A 344 21.45 11.66 16.49
N GLU A 345 22.09 12.83 16.42
CA GLU A 345 21.41 14.12 16.65
C GLU A 345 20.36 14.44 15.59
N THR A 346 20.61 14.09 14.32
CA THR A 346 19.63 14.22 13.23
C THR A 346 18.40 13.36 13.51
N ILE A 347 18.59 12.10 13.97
CA ILE A 347 17.47 11.22 14.34
C ILE A 347 16.63 11.85 15.45
N ARG A 348 17.27 12.35 16.52
CA ARG A 348 16.56 13.00 17.63
C ARG A 348 15.83 14.26 17.20
N ARG A 349 16.45 15.09 16.36
CA ARG A 349 15.84 16.31 15.83
C ARG A 349 14.62 15.98 14.98
N VAL A 350 14.73 15.06 14.02
CA VAL A 350 13.62 14.65 13.15
C VAL A 350 12.45 14.08 13.99
N ALA A 351 12.73 13.27 15.01
CA ALA A 351 11.69 12.76 15.91
C ALA A 351 10.98 13.88 16.66
N ARG A 352 11.73 14.86 17.18
CA ARG A 352 11.19 16.03 17.88
C ARG A 352 10.32 16.89 16.97
N GLU A 353 10.83 17.26 15.80
CA GLU A 353 10.10 18.06 14.82
C GLU A 353 8.80 17.37 14.38
N LEU A 354 8.86 16.05 14.15
CA LEU A 354 7.70 15.25 13.76
C LEU A 354 6.59 15.28 14.82
N VAL A 355 6.93 15.05 16.09
CA VAL A 355 5.92 14.98 17.16
C VAL A 355 5.39 16.36 17.58
N GLU A 356 6.22 17.40 17.49
CA GLU A 356 5.79 18.79 17.66
C GLU A 356 4.78 19.18 16.56
N ALA A 357 5.09 18.85 15.30
CA ALA A 357 4.18 19.07 14.18
C ALA A 357 2.91 18.23 14.28
N ALA A 358 2.95 17.03 14.88
CA ALA A 358 1.77 16.19 15.05
C ALA A 358 0.71 16.81 15.97
N ARG A 359 1.08 17.76 16.84
CA ARG A 359 0.14 18.48 17.74
C ARG A 359 -0.78 17.53 18.51
N LEU A 360 -0.18 16.57 19.22
CA LEU A 360 -0.92 15.54 19.95
C LEU A 360 -2.04 16.15 20.82
N GLY A 361 -3.27 15.64 20.65
CA GLY A 361 -4.47 16.14 21.33
C GLY A 361 -5.19 17.31 20.64
N ALA A 362 -4.63 17.91 19.59
CA ALA A 362 -5.31 18.94 18.81
C ALA A 362 -6.51 18.38 18.04
N THR A 363 -7.49 19.25 17.78
CA THR A 363 -8.67 18.97 16.97
C THR A 363 -8.85 20.03 15.88
N ILE A 364 -9.60 19.68 14.83
CA ILE A 364 -10.00 20.59 13.75
C ILE A 364 -11.48 20.36 13.44
N ARG A 365 -12.20 21.43 13.12
CA ARG A 365 -13.60 21.37 12.70
C ARG A 365 -13.71 21.45 11.18
N ILE A 366 -14.25 20.41 10.56
CA ILE A 366 -14.48 20.32 9.10
C ILE A 366 -15.94 19.97 8.88
N ASP A 367 -16.66 20.75 8.07
CA ASP A 367 -18.08 20.55 7.74
C ASP A 367 -18.99 20.33 8.97
N GLY A 368 -18.67 20.99 10.09
CA GLY A 368 -19.46 20.88 11.33
C GLY A 368 -19.13 19.68 12.22
N HIS A 369 -18.12 18.88 11.87
CA HIS A 369 -17.64 17.75 12.64
C HIS A 369 -16.23 18.01 13.19
N ASP A 370 -15.99 17.61 14.44
CA ASP A 370 -14.68 17.74 15.08
C ASP A 370 -13.88 16.45 14.88
N PHE A 371 -12.67 16.59 14.35
CA PHE A 371 -11.75 15.50 14.09
C PHE A 371 -10.46 15.70 14.90
N PRO A 372 -9.79 14.63 15.35
CA PRO A 372 -8.39 14.74 15.76
C PRO A 372 -7.58 15.34 14.61
N PHE A 373 -6.71 16.29 14.91
CA PHE A 373 -5.89 16.97 13.91
C PHE A 373 -4.44 16.60 14.08
N ARG A 374 -3.82 15.99 13.06
CA ARG A 374 -2.42 15.56 13.10
C ARG A 374 -1.71 16.04 11.84
N PRO A 375 -1.22 17.29 11.77
CA PRO A 375 -0.61 17.85 10.58
C PRO A 375 0.84 17.37 10.38
N ALA A 376 1.07 16.08 10.60
CA ALA A 376 2.35 15.42 10.38
C ALA A 376 2.13 13.99 9.91
N ALA A 377 2.94 13.55 8.94
CA ALA A 377 2.85 12.19 8.42
C ALA A 377 4.22 11.66 7.98
N ALA A 378 4.37 10.34 8.02
CA ALA A 378 5.47 9.61 7.41
C ALA A 378 4.94 8.74 6.27
N CYS A 379 5.35 9.02 5.04
CA CYS A 379 4.93 8.24 3.86
C CYS A 379 6.11 7.48 3.25
N TRP A 380 5.81 6.37 2.59
CA TRP A 380 6.80 5.50 1.98
C TRP A 380 6.24 4.80 0.75
N TYR A 381 7.12 4.28 -0.10
CA TYR A 381 6.70 3.51 -1.27
C TYR A 381 7.80 2.54 -1.75
N ARG A 382 8.01 2.46 -3.07
CA ARG A 382 8.86 1.46 -3.73
C ARG A 382 10.32 1.41 -3.29
N GLY A 383 10.91 2.54 -2.92
CA GLY A 383 12.31 2.58 -2.47
C GLY A 383 12.53 1.69 -1.25
N ILE A 384 11.56 1.64 -0.33
CA ILE A 384 11.61 0.75 0.84
C ILE A 384 11.05 -0.63 0.54
N SER A 385 10.01 -0.72 -0.31
CA SER A 385 9.32 -1.98 -0.54
C SER A 385 10.05 -2.93 -1.50
N ALA A 386 10.97 -2.43 -2.33
CA ALA A 386 11.73 -3.22 -3.30
C ALA A 386 12.95 -3.93 -2.68
N HIS A 387 12.80 -4.39 -1.44
CA HIS A 387 13.80 -5.16 -0.69
C HIS A 387 13.21 -6.50 -0.24
N LYS A 388 14.06 -7.47 0.11
CA LYS A 388 13.65 -8.81 0.59
C LYS A 388 12.59 -8.76 1.71
N HIS A 389 12.65 -7.74 2.57
CA HIS A 389 11.73 -7.52 3.69
C HIS A 389 10.84 -6.29 3.50
N GLY A 390 10.53 -5.91 2.26
CA GLY A 390 9.87 -4.66 1.92
C GLY A 390 8.54 -4.38 2.64
N MET A 391 7.72 -5.41 2.86
CA MET A 391 6.49 -5.28 3.66
C MET A 391 6.78 -4.89 5.11
N LEU A 392 7.76 -5.56 5.76
CA LEU A 392 8.12 -5.29 7.15
C LEU A 392 8.80 -3.92 7.30
N ASN A 393 9.64 -3.54 6.34
CA ASN A 393 10.24 -2.21 6.30
C ASN A 393 9.16 -1.13 6.21
N GLY A 394 8.19 -1.31 5.30
CA GLY A 394 7.04 -0.41 5.19
C GLY A 394 6.17 -0.36 6.45
N MET A 395 5.97 -1.51 7.10
CA MET A 395 5.25 -1.58 8.38
C MET A 395 5.95 -0.75 9.47
N SER A 396 7.28 -0.73 9.50
CA SER A 396 8.03 0.09 10.47
C SER A 396 7.79 1.60 10.28
N VAL A 397 7.65 2.07 9.04
CA VAL A 397 7.30 3.47 8.75
C VAL A 397 5.82 3.74 9.06
N ALA A 398 4.93 2.81 8.74
CA ALA A 398 3.51 2.92 9.06
C ALA A 398 3.28 3.08 10.58
N GLN A 399 4.05 2.35 11.39
CA GLN A 399 4.00 2.41 12.86
C GLN A 399 4.33 3.79 13.45
N ILE A 400 5.15 4.60 12.76
CA ILE A 400 5.39 6.00 13.17
C ILE A 400 4.07 6.77 13.21
N ASN A 401 3.25 6.63 12.17
CA ASN A 401 1.95 7.32 12.07
C ASN A 401 0.97 6.83 13.15
N LEU A 402 1.01 5.55 13.52
CA LEU A 402 0.22 5.02 14.63
C LEU A 402 0.60 5.64 15.97
N LEU A 403 1.90 5.86 16.22
CA LEU A 403 2.37 6.48 17.47
C LEU A 403 1.94 7.94 17.61
N ILE A 404 1.82 8.68 16.51
CA ILE A 404 1.36 10.07 16.53
C ILE A 404 -0.14 10.21 16.23
N GLY A 405 -0.88 9.10 16.09
CA GLY A 405 -2.31 9.09 15.79
C GLY A 405 -2.69 9.67 14.42
N ALA A 406 -1.76 9.68 13.47
CA ALA A 406 -1.89 10.35 12.17
C ALA A 406 -2.45 9.45 11.07
N VAL A 407 -3.41 8.56 11.38
CA VAL A 407 -4.04 7.67 10.40
C VAL A 407 -5.53 7.95 10.35
N ASP A 408 -6.07 8.13 9.14
CA ASP A 408 -7.45 8.50 8.85
C ASP A 408 -7.92 9.76 9.59
N VAL A 409 -7.03 10.75 9.69
CA VAL A 409 -7.27 12.06 10.31
C VAL A 409 -6.76 13.20 9.41
N PRO A 410 -7.38 14.39 9.47
CA PRO A 410 -6.90 15.55 8.72
C PRO A 410 -5.42 15.87 9.00
N GLY A 411 -4.67 16.09 7.92
CA GLY A 411 -3.23 16.37 7.93
C GLY A 411 -2.31 15.16 8.10
N GLY A 412 -2.87 14.00 8.43
CA GLY A 412 -2.16 12.73 8.56
C GLY A 412 -2.14 11.93 7.26
N LEU A 413 -2.09 10.60 7.37
CA LEU A 413 -2.34 9.68 6.27
C LEU A 413 -3.84 9.46 6.09
N ILE A 414 -4.34 9.65 4.87
CA ILE A 414 -5.71 9.39 4.47
C ILE A 414 -5.76 8.24 3.46
N ASN A 415 -6.79 7.42 3.59
CA ASN A 415 -7.04 6.34 2.65
C ASN A 415 -7.57 6.86 1.30
N SER A 416 -7.30 6.12 0.23
CA SER A 416 -7.90 6.35 -1.10
C SER A 416 -8.96 5.31 -1.45
N ALA A 417 -9.75 4.84 -0.46
CA ALA A 417 -10.67 3.73 -0.67
C ALA A 417 -11.75 4.06 -1.73
N ALA A 418 -12.07 3.06 -2.56
CA ALA A 418 -13.20 3.16 -3.47
C ALA A 418 -14.50 3.06 -2.67
N ALA A 419 -15.34 4.09 -2.75
CA ALA A 419 -16.64 4.12 -2.09
C ALA A 419 -17.62 3.17 -2.81
N GLY A 420 -17.98 2.07 -2.16
CA GLY A 420 -19.06 1.17 -2.57
C GLY A 420 -19.68 0.50 -1.33
N PRO A 421 -20.98 0.13 -1.37
CA PRO A 421 -21.69 -0.42 -0.21
C PRO A 421 -21.03 -1.70 0.33
N ASP A 422 -20.48 -2.53 -0.55
CA ASP A 422 -19.84 -3.81 -0.19
C ASP A 422 -18.32 -3.69 0.05
N TRP A 423 -17.72 -2.50 -0.12
CA TRP A 423 -16.26 -2.31 -0.10
C TRP A 423 -15.74 -1.65 1.18
N ARG A 424 -16.61 -1.50 2.18
CA ARG A 424 -16.26 -0.89 3.46
C ARG A 424 -15.48 -1.87 4.34
N PRO A 425 -14.41 -1.43 5.02
CA PRO A 425 -13.79 -2.24 6.05
C PRO A 425 -14.80 -2.61 7.14
N LYS A 426 -14.61 -3.78 7.75
CA LYS A 426 -15.39 -4.25 8.89
C LYS A 426 -14.48 -4.65 10.03
N GLU A 427 -15.05 -4.79 11.21
CA GLU A 427 -14.35 -5.29 12.37
C GLU A 427 -14.29 -6.82 12.34
N GLY A 428 -13.10 -7.35 12.64
CA GLY A 428 -12.88 -8.78 12.82
C GLY A 428 -13.13 -9.23 14.27
N PRO A 429 -13.11 -10.55 14.55
CA PRO A 429 -13.36 -11.10 15.89
C PRO A 429 -12.42 -10.63 17.00
N ASP A 430 -11.26 -10.08 16.62
CA ASP A 430 -10.25 -9.56 17.55
C ASP A 430 -10.29 -8.02 17.64
N GLY A 431 -11.36 -7.37 17.17
CA GLY A 431 -11.43 -5.90 17.08
C GLY A 431 -10.51 -5.27 16.04
N LEU A 432 -9.94 -6.10 15.14
CA LEU A 432 -8.99 -5.67 14.11
C LEU A 432 -9.67 -5.39 12.78
N LEU A 433 -9.08 -4.51 11.99
CA LEU A 433 -9.59 -4.13 10.69
C LEU A 433 -9.55 -5.28 9.67
N VAL A 434 -10.69 -5.56 9.05
CA VAL A 434 -10.84 -6.52 7.95
C VAL A 434 -11.21 -5.73 6.68
N PRO A 435 -10.34 -5.68 5.66
CA PRO A 435 -10.62 -4.96 4.42
C PRO A 435 -11.87 -5.50 3.70
N GLY A 436 -12.71 -4.61 3.18
CA GLY A 436 -13.91 -4.97 2.42
C GLY A 436 -13.71 -5.13 0.91
N ASN A 437 -12.48 -4.98 0.40
CA ASN A 437 -12.23 -4.70 -1.02
C ASN A 437 -12.14 -5.98 -1.89
N PRO A 438 -12.75 -6.02 -3.10
CA PRO A 438 -12.58 -7.14 -4.05
C PRO A 438 -11.14 -7.37 -4.52
N PHE A 439 -10.26 -6.36 -4.47
CA PHE A 439 -8.82 -6.52 -4.72
C PHE A 439 -8.14 -7.42 -3.69
N THR A 440 -8.73 -7.54 -2.49
CA THR A 440 -8.24 -8.38 -1.40
C THR A 440 -8.87 -9.75 -1.34
N ASN A 441 -9.80 -10.14 -2.24
CA ASN A 441 -10.64 -11.35 -2.12
C ASN A 441 -9.90 -12.68 -1.79
N THR A 442 -8.63 -12.81 -2.13
CA THR A 442 -7.77 -13.98 -1.80
C THR A 442 -6.89 -13.81 -0.55
N HIS A 443 -6.81 -12.60 0.00
CA HIS A 443 -6.00 -12.19 1.15
C HIS A 443 -6.86 -11.64 2.33
N LEU A 444 -8.19 -11.80 2.27
CA LEU A 444 -9.19 -11.01 3.02
C LEU A 444 -9.15 -11.06 4.55
N ALA A 445 -8.47 -12.02 5.18
CA ALA A 445 -8.50 -12.12 6.63
C ALA A 445 -7.08 -12.39 7.15
N PRO A 446 -6.32 -11.34 7.52
CA PRO A 446 -5.12 -11.55 8.33
C PRO A 446 -5.50 -12.22 9.67
N VAL A 447 -6.73 -11.96 10.16
CA VAL A 447 -7.29 -12.55 11.39
C VAL A 447 -8.82 -12.71 11.28
N PRO A 448 -9.40 -13.86 11.69
CA PRO A 448 -8.71 -15.07 12.11
C PRO A 448 -8.00 -15.74 10.93
N PRO A 449 -6.87 -16.43 11.17
CA PRO A 449 -6.15 -17.09 10.10
C PRO A 449 -7.03 -18.13 9.41
N ARG A 450 -7.06 -18.08 8.07
CA ARG A 450 -7.80 -19.03 7.23
C ARG A 450 -7.45 -20.49 7.57
N LYS A 451 -8.39 -21.42 7.40
CA LYS A 451 -8.10 -22.86 7.50
C LYS A 451 -7.19 -23.29 6.34
N VAL A 452 -6.12 -24.04 6.64
CA VAL A 452 -5.25 -24.66 5.63
C VAL A 452 -6.05 -25.70 4.87
N LYS A 453 -5.92 -25.72 3.54
CA LYS A 453 -6.52 -26.72 2.65
C LYS A 453 -5.49 -27.09 1.57
N GLN A 454 -5.78 -28.13 0.79
CA GLN A 454 -4.93 -28.46 -0.35
C GLN A 454 -4.89 -27.27 -1.34
N PRO A 455 -3.73 -26.96 -1.95
CA PRO A 455 -3.62 -25.89 -2.93
C PRO A 455 -4.47 -26.19 -4.15
N GLU A 456 -5.40 -25.28 -4.46
CA GLU A 456 -6.24 -25.34 -5.66
C GLU A 456 -5.84 -24.24 -6.66
N SER A 457 -5.06 -23.25 -6.20
CA SER A 457 -4.54 -22.13 -7.00
C SER A 457 -3.01 -22.02 -6.97
N LEU A 458 -2.44 -21.33 -7.95
CA LEU A 458 -0.99 -21.03 -8.06
C LEU A 458 -0.47 -20.06 -6.99
N GLU A 459 -1.36 -19.28 -6.37
CA GLU A 459 -1.00 -18.36 -5.30
C GLU A 459 -0.61 -19.10 -4.01
N LEU A 460 -0.95 -20.39 -3.90
CA LEU A 460 -0.71 -21.23 -2.72
C LEU A 460 -1.28 -20.64 -1.42
N VAL A 461 -2.21 -19.69 -1.56
CA VAL A 461 -3.03 -19.12 -0.50
C VAL A 461 -4.09 -20.09 0.00
N GLU A 462 -4.03 -21.39 -0.32
CA GLU A 462 -4.69 -22.45 0.47
C GLU A 462 -3.71 -23.24 1.34
N ALA A 463 -2.43 -23.31 0.93
CA ALA A 463 -1.41 -24.22 1.45
C ALA A 463 -0.86 -23.85 2.84
N ALA A 464 -0.78 -22.55 3.14
CA ALA A 464 -0.21 -22.06 4.39
C ALA A 464 -1.13 -21.07 5.08
N ARG A 465 -1.54 -21.33 6.34
CA ARG A 465 -2.03 -20.23 7.19
C ARG A 465 -1.02 -19.11 7.05
N LEU A 466 -1.46 -17.93 6.64
CA LEU A 466 -0.58 -16.77 6.53
C LEU A 466 0.02 -16.37 7.90
N GLY A 467 -0.25 -17.15 8.95
CA GLY A 467 0.61 -17.37 10.11
C GLY A 467 0.48 -18.75 10.79
N ALA A 468 1.01 -19.85 10.22
CA ALA A 468 1.30 -21.06 11.02
C ALA A 468 2.52 -21.87 10.56
N THR A 469 3.28 -22.33 11.55
CA THR A 469 4.39 -23.30 11.50
C THR A 469 3.97 -24.61 10.83
N ILE A 470 4.71 -24.99 9.78
CA ILE A 470 4.72 -26.36 9.26
C ILE A 470 5.78 -27.12 10.05
N ARG A 471 5.41 -28.21 10.73
CA ARG A 471 6.38 -29.21 11.17
C ARG A 471 6.80 -30.01 9.94
N MET A 472 8.03 -29.81 9.50
CA MET A 472 8.78 -30.82 8.75
C MET A 472 10.06 -31.07 9.51
N ASP A 473 10.34 -32.35 9.75
CA ASP A 473 11.41 -32.81 10.60
C ASP A 473 12.78 -32.33 10.08
N GLY A 474 13.57 -31.74 10.99
CA GLY A 474 14.98 -31.44 10.79
C GLY A 474 15.29 -30.11 10.08
N HIS A 475 16.01 -29.25 10.80
CA HIS A 475 16.66 -27.98 10.39
C HIS A 475 15.89 -26.69 10.74
N ASP A 476 16.41 -26.02 11.78
CA ASP A 476 16.01 -24.71 12.29
C ASP A 476 16.19 -23.58 11.26
N PHE A 477 15.09 -22.93 10.89
CA PHE A 477 15.07 -21.51 10.51
C PHE A 477 13.74 -20.87 10.96
N PRO A 478 13.76 -19.72 11.66
CA PRO A 478 12.57 -19.08 12.22
C PRO A 478 11.95 -18.11 11.21
N PHE A 479 10.73 -18.37 10.71
CA PHE A 479 9.88 -17.31 10.15
C PHE A 479 8.39 -17.63 10.34
N ARG A 480 7.69 -16.75 11.07
CA ARG A 480 6.23 -16.70 11.28
C ARG A 480 5.76 -15.27 10.93
N PRO A 481 4.63 -15.07 10.21
CA PRO A 481 4.01 -13.75 10.16
C PRO A 481 2.59 -13.71 10.75
N ALA A 482 2.20 -12.51 11.19
CA ALA A 482 1.04 -12.16 12.03
C ALA A 482 0.27 -10.94 11.47
N ALA A 483 -0.79 -10.55 12.19
CA ALA A 483 -1.63 -9.35 12.01
C ALA A 483 -0.87 -8.02 12.26
N ALA A 484 -1.55 -6.86 12.12
CA ALA A 484 -1.03 -5.56 12.61
C ALA A 484 -0.74 -5.68 14.11
N CYS A 485 0.52 -5.94 14.42
CA CYS A 485 0.91 -6.39 15.74
C CYS A 485 2.30 -5.85 16.02
N TRP A 486 2.47 -5.27 17.21
CA TRP A 486 3.78 -4.95 17.76
C TRP A 486 4.50 -6.26 18.16
N TYR A 487 4.89 -7.07 17.19
CA TYR A 487 5.57 -8.33 17.45
C TYR A 487 7.09 -8.16 17.37
N ARG A 488 7.77 -8.66 18.40
CA ARG A 488 9.22 -8.78 18.51
C ARG A 488 9.77 -9.54 17.29
N GLY A 489 10.58 -8.89 16.47
CA GLY A 489 11.58 -9.59 15.66
C GLY A 489 12.71 -10.03 16.58
N ILE A 490 12.83 -11.34 16.87
CA ILE A 490 14.05 -11.94 17.43
C ILE A 490 14.28 -13.29 16.74
N SER A 491 15.52 -13.37 16.21
CA SER A 491 16.21 -14.40 15.42
C SER A 491 15.54 -14.79 14.12
#